data_AF-A0AAF0IX91-F1
#
_entry.id   AF-A0AAF0IX91-F1
#
_cell.length_a   1.000
_cell.length_b   1.000
_cell.length_c   1.000
_cell.angle_alpha   90.00
_cell.angle_beta   90.00
_cell.angle_gamma   90.00
#
_symmetry.space_group_name_H-M   'P 1'
#
loop_
_entity.id
_entity.type
_entity.pdbx_description
1 polymer ?
#
loop_
_entity_poly.entity_id
_entity_poly.type
_entity_poly.pdbx_seq_one_letter_code
_entity_poly.pdbx_strand_id
1 'polypeptide(L)'
;MLGLMGAIRNALLPRKFRFILEYAEMEPNPLVDMISRSCPSLCGLQAATATRWLPSGHAQTIWSSMADFSGVDQVEYKRKLIMVPDGGILSIDTAPVSLADPDSDDTRPTVVILHGLTGGSYESYVRNCVSKLSKPKEEGGHGMRCVVVNFRGCANTPLTSAQLYSACKTTDFSSALLLLTRMFPQSPMIGMGFSLGGAILAKYMGEAGSHTPLIGAVTVGAPFELDSTANALESTYISMAYAYALGSNLEALGRKHMDTLALSPDLWDALEMAFRIKIHPDKHRPISKYQARDPKPGTLRFIDHVITCRAGGLPTPYGDFPFPSAKAYYSHSSALHLLHKVARPMLALNADDDPVVPLSTLQHMIQNLQSCPNIVLAHSRCGGHLGWFAGHAGERWIHQPIGEFVDALSDAFTQFADKVSHGLGSGGPRASPWKTGTVDKRTVQVELLQASALPSILGQDTTQGASSDEEAMMPWLKTHVLTHVPLVHPNDSPKATEQVPEGVILSLTLYSEPLHPEVGFIELPESITTASSTVKQLAGL
;
A
#
# COMPACT_ATOMS: atom_id res chain seq x y z
N MET A 1 3.27 25.26 -26.63
CA MET A 1 2.47 26.50 -26.45
C MET A 1 1.17 26.29 -25.66
N LEU A 2 0.33 25.30 -25.99
CA LEU A 2 -0.96 25.05 -25.32
C LEU A 2 -0.85 24.80 -23.80
N GLY A 3 0.14 24.04 -23.33
CA GLY A 3 0.34 23.78 -21.89
C GLY A 3 0.74 25.01 -21.07
N LEU A 4 1.59 25.88 -21.62
CA LEU A 4 2.04 27.11 -20.95
C LEU A 4 0.92 28.14 -20.83
N MET A 5 0.13 28.35 -21.89
CA MET A 5 -1.06 29.21 -21.84
C MET A 5 -2.10 28.67 -20.85
N GLY A 6 -2.27 27.34 -20.77
CA GLY A 6 -3.13 26.69 -19.78
C GLY A 6 -2.70 26.96 -18.34
N ALA A 7 -1.40 26.84 -18.05
CA ALA A 7 -0.83 27.12 -16.74
C ALA A 7 -0.98 28.61 -16.34
N ILE A 8 -0.68 29.54 -17.25
CA ILE A 8 -0.87 30.98 -16.99
C ILE A 8 -2.34 31.29 -16.69
N ARG A 9 -3.27 30.75 -17.47
CA ARG A 9 -4.70 30.92 -17.21
C ARG A 9 -5.09 30.37 -15.84
N ASN A 10 -4.62 29.17 -15.48
CA ASN A 10 -4.94 28.55 -14.19
C ASN A 10 -4.31 29.32 -13.00
N ALA A 11 -3.17 29.99 -13.19
CA ALA A 11 -2.59 30.86 -12.17
C ALA A 11 -3.38 32.17 -11.97
N LEU A 12 -3.95 32.72 -13.05
CA LEU A 12 -4.80 33.91 -13.01
C LEU A 12 -6.21 33.60 -12.48
N LEU A 13 -6.79 32.49 -12.93
CA LEU A 13 -8.15 32.03 -12.63
C LEU A 13 -8.11 30.56 -12.19
N PRO A 14 -7.79 30.29 -10.91
CA PRO A 14 -7.68 28.94 -10.40
C PRO A 14 -9.02 28.20 -10.49
N ARG A 15 -8.94 26.92 -10.86
CA ARG A 15 -10.11 26.06 -11.04
C ARG A 15 -10.59 25.53 -9.70
N LYS A 16 -11.89 25.26 -9.59
CA LYS A 16 -12.43 24.45 -8.50
C LYS A 16 -12.23 22.97 -8.78
N PHE A 17 -11.98 22.18 -7.73
CA PHE A 17 -11.95 20.72 -7.77
C PHE A 17 -13.37 20.15 -7.88
N ARG A 18 -13.98 20.32 -9.06
CA ARG A 18 -15.26 19.70 -9.38
C ARG A 18 -15.02 18.29 -9.89
N PHE A 19 -15.67 17.32 -9.27
CA PHE A 19 -15.63 15.93 -9.68
C PHE A 19 -16.74 15.64 -10.69
N ILE A 20 -16.41 14.81 -11.66
CA ILE A 20 -17.34 14.10 -12.53
C ILE A 20 -17.46 12.69 -11.97
N LEU A 21 -18.70 12.22 -11.81
CA LEU A 21 -18.98 10.88 -11.29
C LEU A 21 -19.30 9.96 -12.47
N GLU A 22 -18.45 8.96 -12.69
CA GLU A 22 -18.65 7.87 -13.63
C GLU A 22 -19.09 6.62 -12.84
N TYR A 23 -20.17 5.97 -13.25
CA TYR A 23 -20.78 4.84 -12.53
C TYR A 23 -21.70 4.02 -13.44
N ALA A 24 -22.11 2.83 -12.98
CA ALA A 24 -23.08 2.00 -13.70
C ALA A 24 -24.46 2.68 -13.75
N GLU A 25 -25.01 2.87 -14.95
CA GLU A 25 -26.34 3.46 -15.15
C GLU A 25 -27.42 2.49 -14.62
N MET A 26 -27.82 2.72 -13.37
CA MET A 26 -28.86 1.98 -12.67
C MET A 26 -29.73 3.00 -11.95
N GLU A 27 -31.05 2.94 -12.15
CA GLU A 27 -31.98 3.81 -11.43
C GLU A 27 -32.94 3.00 -10.54
N PRO A 28 -32.91 3.19 -9.20
CA PRO A 28 -31.95 4.01 -8.43
C PRO A 28 -30.62 3.27 -8.19
N ASN A 29 -29.49 3.99 -8.23
CA ASN A 29 -28.18 3.50 -7.77
C ASN A 29 -27.96 3.96 -6.31
N PRO A 30 -28.00 3.05 -5.32
CA PRO A 30 -27.90 3.44 -3.91
C PRO A 30 -26.60 4.19 -3.56
N LEU A 31 -25.48 3.85 -4.22
CA LEU A 31 -24.16 4.43 -3.94
C LEU A 31 -24.08 5.88 -4.39
N VAL A 32 -24.59 6.14 -5.58
CA VAL A 32 -24.70 7.49 -6.12
C VAL A 32 -25.67 8.32 -5.27
N ASP A 33 -26.79 7.74 -4.83
CA ASP A 33 -27.74 8.38 -3.92
C ASP A 33 -27.09 8.78 -2.59
N MET A 34 -26.30 7.88 -1.98
CA MET A 34 -25.58 8.16 -0.73
C MET A 34 -24.56 9.29 -0.93
N ILE A 35 -23.77 9.24 -2.01
CA ILE A 35 -22.79 10.29 -2.35
C ILE A 35 -23.50 11.63 -2.55
N SER A 36 -24.62 11.64 -3.27
CA SER A 36 -25.36 12.87 -3.58
C SER A 36 -25.93 13.56 -2.35
N ARG A 37 -26.32 12.79 -1.34
CA ARG A 37 -26.90 13.31 -0.09
C ARG A 37 -25.85 13.71 0.93
N SER A 38 -24.76 12.96 1.02
CA SER A 38 -23.82 13.06 2.15
C SER A 38 -22.43 13.59 1.78
N CYS A 39 -22.09 13.72 0.50
CA CYS A 39 -20.77 14.16 0.03
C CYS A 39 -20.85 15.48 -0.76
N PRO A 40 -21.07 16.64 -0.10
CA PRO A 40 -21.18 17.93 -0.77
C PRO A 40 -19.91 18.35 -1.55
N SER A 41 -18.74 17.88 -1.15
CA SER A 41 -17.48 18.16 -1.85
C SER A 41 -17.41 17.44 -3.21
N LEU A 42 -17.92 16.21 -3.29
CA LEU A 42 -18.01 15.45 -4.55
C LEU A 42 -19.07 16.01 -5.49
N CYS A 43 -20.17 16.53 -4.95
CA CYS A 43 -21.26 17.14 -5.73
C CYS A 43 -20.97 18.58 -6.19
N GLY A 44 -19.80 19.13 -5.85
CA GLY A 44 -19.38 20.47 -6.25
C GLY A 44 -19.93 21.62 -5.41
N LEU A 45 -20.74 21.34 -4.38
CA LEU A 45 -21.29 22.34 -3.45
C LEU A 45 -20.20 22.94 -2.56
N GLN A 46 -19.28 22.09 -2.10
CA GLN A 46 -18.14 22.47 -1.25
C GLN A 46 -16.78 22.30 -1.95
N ALA A 47 -16.77 22.30 -3.28
CA ALA A 47 -15.52 22.17 -4.04
C ALA A 47 -14.54 23.31 -3.74
N ALA A 48 -13.35 22.96 -3.26
CA ALA A 48 -12.27 23.90 -3.01
C ALA A 48 -11.66 24.43 -4.32
N THR A 49 -10.96 25.57 -4.20
CA THR A 49 -10.28 26.22 -5.32
C THR A 49 -8.80 25.88 -5.29
N ALA A 50 -8.27 25.40 -6.42
CA ALA A 50 -6.87 25.01 -6.58
C ALA A 50 -5.91 26.16 -6.26
N THR A 51 -4.75 25.81 -5.72
CA THR A 51 -3.70 26.78 -5.36
C THR A 51 -3.10 27.44 -6.60
N ARG A 52 -3.10 28.77 -6.62
CA ARG A 52 -2.72 29.57 -7.80
C ARG A 52 -1.28 29.36 -8.27
N TRP A 53 -0.36 29.18 -7.34
CA TRP A 53 1.06 28.95 -7.62
C TRP A 53 1.38 27.48 -7.94
N LEU A 54 0.36 26.61 -7.94
CA LEU A 54 0.42 25.22 -8.44
C LEU A 54 -0.54 25.01 -9.63
N PRO A 55 -0.33 25.71 -10.76
CA PRO A 55 -1.34 25.83 -11.81
C PRO A 55 -1.54 24.59 -12.70
N SER A 56 -0.75 23.53 -12.50
CA SER A 56 -0.79 22.30 -13.29
C SER A 56 -0.65 21.05 -12.42
N GLY A 57 -1.13 19.91 -12.90
CA GLY A 57 -0.94 18.62 -12.25
C GLY A 57 0.53 18.26 -12.03
N HIS A 58 1.43 18.62 -12.96
CA HIS A 58 2.87 18.51 -12.75
C HIS A 58 3.34 19.33 -11.54
N ALA A 59 2.94 20.60 -11.44
CA ALA A 59 3.33 21.46 -10.32
C ALA A 59 2.81 20.90 -8.99
N GLN A 60 1.55 20.47 -8.93
CA GLN A 60 1.00 19.83 -7.73
C GLN A 60 1.71 18.53 -7.37
N THR A 61 2.02 17.67 -8.34
CA THR A 61 2.72 16.40 -8.11
C THR A 61 4.14 16.62 -7.61
N ILE A 62 4.88 17.54 -8.26
CA ILE A 62 6.25 17.89 -7.87
C ILE A 62 6.23 18.49 -6.46
N TRP A 63 5.29 19.39 -6.17
CA TRP A 63 5.13 19.96 -4.83
C TRP A 63 4.84 18.90 -3.77
N SER A 64 3.95 17.95 -4.07
CA SER A 64 3.63 16.82 -3.17
C SER A 64 4.85 15.98 -2.82
N SER A 65 5.83 15.88 -3.73
CA SER A 65 7.02 15.03 -3.55
C SER A 65 8.25 15.80 -3.03
N MET A 66 8.40 17.08 -3.34
CA MET A 66 9.62 17.85 -3.07
C MET A 66 9.49 18.86 -1.93
N ALA A 67 8.27 19.27 -1.58
CA ALA A 67 8.08 20.21 -0.49
C ALA A 67 8.24 19.53 0.87
N ASP A 68 8.71 20.30 1.86
CA ASP A 68 8.84 19.83 3.23
C ASP A 68 7.48 19.88 3.94
N PHE A 69 6.92 18.71 4.22
CA PHE A 69 5.69 18.53 5.00
C PHE A 69 5.96 17.96 6.39
N SER A 70 7.21 17.98 6.85
CA SER A 70 7.63 17.44 8.15
C SER A 70 6.96 18.11 9.34
N GLY A 71 6.48 19.35 9.21
CA GLY A 71 5.76 20.09 10.27
C GLY A 71 4.25 20.20 10.07
N VAL A 72 3.72 19.73 8.94
CA VAL A 72 2.27 19.74 8.63
C VAL A 72 1.65 18.44 9.12
N ASP A 73 0.38 18.39 9.55
CA ASP A 73 -0.36 17.15 9.89
C ASP A 73 0.48 16.15 10.70
N GLN A 74 0.98 16.57 11.86
CA GLN A 74 1.75 15.69 12.75
C GLN A 74 0.84 14.63 13.35
N VAL A 75 1.24 13.36 13.22
CA VAL A 75 0.51 12.22 13.74
C VAL A 75 1.47 11.33 14.52
N GLU A 76 1.06 10.94 15.72
CA GLU A 76 1.76 9.95 16.53
C GLU A 76 1.08 8.59 16.36
N TYR A 77 1.89 7.54 16.17
CA TYR A 77 1.41 6.18 15.95
C TYR A 77 1.93 5.22 17.02
N LYS A 78 1.07 4.29 17.42
CA LYS A 78 1.50 3.06 18.10
C LYS A 78 1.77 2.01 17.01
N ARG A 79 3.02 1.56 16.92
CA ARG A 79 3.43 0.54 15.94
C ARG A 79 3.36 -0.86 16.54
N LYS A 80 2.77 -1.79 15.80
CA LYS A 80 2.81 -3.23 16.08
C LYS A 80 3.44 -3.97 14.89
N LEU A 81 4.38 -4.87 15.16
CA LEU A 81 4.94 -5.75 14.13
C LEU A 81 4.19 -7.08 14.12
N ILE A 82 3.89 -7.58 12.92
CA ILE A 82 3.40 -8.94 12.73
C ILE A 82 4.27 -9.68 11.73
N MET A 83 4.40 -10.98 11.96
CA MET A 83 5.00 -11.89 11.01
C MET A 83 3.92 -12.60 10.21
N VAL A 84 4.09 -12.64 8.90
CA VAL A 84 3.20 -13.36 7.97
C VAL A 84 3.72 -14.77 7.71
N PRO A 85 2.91 -15.70 7.15
CA PRO A 85 3.21 -17.12 7.11
C PRO A 85 4.54 -17.48 6.45
N ASP A 86 4.99 -16.70 5.47
CA ASP A 86 6.29 -16.86 4.81
C ASP A 86 7.42 -16.10 5.52
N GLY A 87 7.24 -15.74 6.80
CA GLY A 87 8.22 -15.13 7.70
C GLY A 87 8.61 -13.70 7.37
N GLY A 88 7.94 -13.08 6.40
CA GLY A 88 7.98 -11.64 6.21
C GLY A 88 7.41 -10.88 7.41
N ILE A 89 7.81 -9.62 7.55
CA ILE A 89 7.30 -8.72 8.59
C ILE A 89 6.51 -7.58 7.96
N LEU A 90 5.35 -7.30 8.54
CA LEU A 90 4.56 -6.09 8.29
C LEU A 90 4.57 -5.24 9.57
N SER A 91 4.47 -3.91 9.42
CA SER A 91 4.20 -3.03 10.55
C SER A 91 2.84 -2.35 10.42
N ILE A 92 2.15 -2.27 11.55
CA ILE A 92 0.78 -1.77 11.69
C ILE A 92 0.84 -0.53 12.58
N ASP A 93 0.63 0.64 12.01
CA ASP A 93 0.69 1.93 12.71
C ASP A 93 -0.72 2.41 13.02
N THR A 94 -1.09 2.46 14.29
CA THR A 94 -2.43 2.87 14.73
C THR A 94 -2.42 4.28 15.30
N ALA A 95 -3.36 5.11 14.83
CA ALA A 95 -3.62 6.47 15.29
C ALA A 95 -5.11 6.70 15.60
N PRO A 96 -5.44 7.50 16.62
CA PRO A 96 -4.53 7.99 17.65
C PRO A 96 -4.00 6.83 18.52
N VAL A 97 -2.87 7.04 19.20
CA VAL A 97 -2.22 6.03 20.08
C VAL A 97 -3.20 5.47 21.12
N SER A 98 -4.07 6.32 21.67
CA SER A 98 -5.08 5.93 22.67
C SER A 98 -6.12 4.93 22.15
N LEU A 99 -6.27 4.78 20.83
CA LEU A 99 -7.22 3.86 20.22
C LEU A 99 -6.55 2.57 19.70
N ALA A 100 -5.27 2.35 20.00
CA ALA A 100 -4.54 1.18 19.52
C ALA A 100 -4.89 -0.12 20.28
N ASP A 101 -5.25 -0.01 21.56
CA ASP A 101 -5.66 -1.13 22.41
C ASP A 101 -7.05 -0.86 23.01
N PRO A 102 -8.11 -0.96 22.20
CA PRO A 102 -9.48 -0.67 22.66
C PRO A 102 -10.06 -1.84 23.45
N ASP A 103 -11.15 -1.55 24.17
CA ASP A 103 -11.99 -2.57 24.78
C ASP A 103 -12.69 -3.44 23.70
N SER A 104 -13.06 -4.66 24.07
CA SER A 104 -13.60 -5.66 23.15
C SER A 104 -14.97 -5.30 22.53
N ASP A 105 -15.68 -4.35 23.13
CA ASP A 105 -16.98 -3.82 22.71
C ASP A 105 -16.87 -2.49 21.95
N ASP A 106 -15.66 -1.99 21.67
CA ASP A 106 -15.46 -0.76 20.89
C ASP A 106 -15.95 -0.95 19.43
N THR A 107 -17.04 -0.25 19.09
CA THR A 107 -17.69 -0.26 17.77
C THR A 107 -17.20 0.86 16.85
N ARG A 108 -16.20 1.64 17.26
CA ARG A 108 -15.69 2.76 16.46
C ARG A 108 -15.20 2.29 15.10
N PRO A 109 -15.52 3.00 14.00
CA PRO A 109 -15.02 2.66 12.68
C PRO A 109 -13.50 2.70 12.61
N THR A 110 -12.92 1.72 11.91
CA THR A 110 -11.48 1.66 11.61
C THR A 110 -11.24 1.89 10.12
N VAL A 111 -10.49 2.91 9.77
CA VAL A 111 -9.99 3.14 8.41
C VAL A 111 -8.63 2.47 8.27
N VAL A 112 -8.54 1.44 7.41
CA VAL A 112 -7.32 0.69 7.14
C VAL A 112 -6.66 1.21 5.87
N ILE A 113 -5.49 1.83 6.01
CA ILE A 113 -4.84 2.67 5.01
C ILE A 113 -3.62 1.97 4.41
N LEU A 114 -3.54 1.95 3.08
CA LEU A 114 -2.40 1.47 2.28
C LEU A 114 -1.66 2.64 1.64
N HIS A 115 -0.36 2.74 1.92
CA HIS A 115 0.51 3.77 1.36
C HIS A 115 0.84 3.52 -0.13
N GLY A 116 1.40 4.53 -0.80
CA GLY A 116 1.84 4.45 -2.20
C GLY A 116 3.20 3.76 -2.37
N LEU A 117 3.80 3.90 -3.57
CA LEU A 117 5.06 3.25 -3.91
C LEU A 117 6.18 3.67 -2.94
N THR A 118 6.83 2.71 -2.27
CA THR A 118 7.98 2.86 -1.35
C THR A 118 7.74 3.76 -0.13
N GLY A 119 6.48 4.10 0.16
CA GLY A 119 6.12 5.03 1.23
C GLY A 119 5.88 4.39 2.60
N GLY A 120 4.99 5.01 3.38
CA GLY A 120 4.63 4.56 4.72
C GLY A 120 3.64 5.50 5.41
N SER A 121 3.45 5.30 6.71
CA SER A 121 2.64 6.17 7.59
C SER A 121 3.13 7.61 7.72
N TYR A 122 4.42 7.89 7.44
CA TYR A 122 5.00 9.24 7.41
C TYR A 122 4.62 10.06 6.18
N GLU A 123 4.04 9.44 5.16
CA GLU A 123 3.75 10.13 3.91
C GLU A 123 2.76 11.27 4.11
N SER A 124 3.03 12.44 3.51
CA SER A 124 2.22 13.65 3.74
C SER A 124 0.76 13.47 3.34
N TYR A 125 0.48 12.71 2.28
CA TYR A 125 -0.88 12.40 1.85
C TYR A 125 -1.59 11.41 2.78
N VAL A 126 -0.85 10.49 3.42
CA VAL A 126 -1.40 9.58 4.44
C VAL A 126 -1.73 10.39 5.70
N ARG A 127 -0.77 11.16 6.21
CA ARG A 127 -0.94 11.99 7.41
C ARG A 127 -2.06 13.02 7.26
N ASN A 128 -2.24 13.59 6.08
CA ASN A 128 -3.35 14.51 5.80
C ASN A 128 -4.74 13.87 5.98
N CYS A 129 -4.89 12.58 5.68
CA CYS A 129 -6.14 11.88 5.93
C CYS A 129 -6.22 11.42 7.38
N VAL A 130 -5.16 10.82 7.92
CA VAL A 130 -5.13 10.33 9.31
C VAL A 130 -5.42 11.46 10.29
N SER A 131 -4.76 12.61 10.17
CA SER A 131 -4.91 13.74 11.10
C SER A 131 -6.36 14.27 11.17
N LYS A 132 -7.14 14.14 10.10
CA LYS A 132 -8.53 14.62 10.02
C LYS A 132 -9.52 13.54 10.40
N LEU A 133 -9.33 12.32 9.90
CA LEU A 133 -10.19 11.17 10.19
C LEU A 133 -10.12 10.76 11.66
N SER A 134 -8.93 10.80 12.25
CA SER A 134 -8.70 10.37 13.63
C SER A 134 -9.04 11.43 14.68
N LYS A 135 -9.13 12.70 14.27
CA LYS A 135 -9.46 13.81 15.16
C LYS A 135 -10.89 13.65 15.70
N PRO A 136 -11.15 13.90 16.99
CA PRO A 136 -12.50 13.78 17.57
C PRO A 136 -13.55 14.62 16.83
N LYS A 137 -14.81 14.13 16.80
CA LYS A 137 -15.92 14.84 16.13
C LYS A 137 -16.21 16.19 16.78
N GLU A 138 -16.03 16.30 18.08
CA GLU A 138 -16.20 17.52 18.87
C GLU A 138 -15.20 18.62 18.48
N GLU A 139 -14.05 18.22 17.93
CA GLU A 139 -13.02 19.13 17.43
C GLU A 139 -13.08 19.32 15.89
N GLY A 140 -14.14 18.84 15.26
CA GLY A 140 -14.37 18.94 13.81
C GLY A 140 -13.63 17.91 12.96
N GLY A 141 -13.22 16.77 13.54
CA GLY A 141 -12.76 15.60 12.80
C GLY A 141 -13.85 14.54 12.62
N HIS A 142 -13.45 13.30 12.30
CA HIS A 142 -14.39 12.19 12.07
C HIS A 142 -14.44 11.17 13.23
N GLY A 143 -13.55 11.26 14.21
CA GLY A 143 -13.56 10.44 15.43
C GLY A 143 -13.28 8.95 15.19
N MET A 144 -12.57 8.61 14.11
CA MET A 144 -12.31 7.23 13.68
C MET A 144 -10.96 6.70 14.17
N ARG A 145 -10.81 5.38 14.22
CA ARG A 145 -9.49 4.75 14.34
C ARG A 145 -8.86 4.69 12.96
N CYS A 146 -7.61 5.11 12.83
CA CYS A 146 -6.84 4.97 11.59
C CYS A 146 -5.72 3.97 11.79
N VAL A 147 -5.58 3.03 10.86
CA VAL A 147 -4.52 2.02 10.88
C VAL A 147 -3.80 2.07 9.54
N VAL A 148 -2.51 2.36 9.53
CA VAL A 148 -1.70 2.30 8.32
C VAL A 148 -0.96 0.95 8.29
N VAL A 149 -1.19 0.18 7.23
CA VAL A 149 -0.43 -1.05 6.97
C VAL A 149 0.81 -0.67 6.17
N ASN A 150 1.98 -0.75 6.80
CA ASN A 150 3.25 -0.60 6.10
C ASN A 150 3.71 -1.96 5.60
N PHE A 151 3.90 -2.05 4.30
CA PHE A 151 4.36 -3.29 3.68
C PHE A 151 5.84 -3.58 4.01
N ARG A 152 6.23 -4.82 3.72
CA ARG A 152 7.58 -5.35 3.96
C ARG A 152 8.65 -4.42 3.37
N GLY A 153 9.67 -4.11 4.16
CA GLY A 153 10.77 -3.24 3.75
C GLY A 153 10.47 -1.73 3.75
N CYS A 154 9.20 -1.32 3.81
CA CYS A 154 8.76 0.08 3.80
C CYS A 154 8.61 0.65 5.21
N ALA A 155 8.68 1.97 5.36
CA ALA A 155 8.52 2.66 6.65
C ALA A 155 9.40 2.14 7.80
N ASN A 156 10.63 1.73 7.49
CA ASN A 156 11.56 1.06 8.42
C ASN A 156 11.06 -0.27 8.98
N THR A 157 10.09 -0.89 8.32
CA THR A 157 9.74 -2.30 8.54
C THR A 157 10.88 -3.16 7.99
N PRO A 158 11.42 -4.11 8.76
CA PRO A 158 12.51 -4.97 8.29
C PRO A 158 12.04 -5.86 7.14
N LEU A 159 12.97 -6.23 6.26
CA LEU A 159 12.75 -7.28 5.27
C LEU A 159 13.38 -8.58 5.78
N THR A 160 12.55 -9.55 6.13
CA THR A 160 12.97 -10.83 6.75
C THR A 160 12.67 -12.06 5.88
N SER A 161 12.11 -11.82 4.70
CA SER A 161 11.83 -12.82 3.65
C SER A 161 12.35 -12.28 2.33
N ALA A 162 12.66 -13.14 1.36
CA ALA A 162 13.14 -12.73 0.03
C ALA A 162 12.01 -12.17 -0.87
N GLN A 163 11.07 -11.43 -0.29
CA GLN A 163 9.92 -10.86 -0.98
C GLN A 163 9.73 -9.38 -0.63
N LEU A 164 9.81 -8.53 -1.64
CA LEU A 164 9.46 -7.11 -1.57
C LEU A 164 7.94 -6.92 -1.68
N TYR A 165 7.49 -5.72 -1.29
CA TYR A 165 6.13 -5.32 -1.57
C TYR A 165 5.94 -5.06 -3.08
N SER A 166 4.75 -5.31 -3.60
CA SER A 166 4.41 -5.12 -5.01
C SER A 166 2.90 -4.93 -5.18
N ALA A 167 2.45 -4.65 -6.41
CA ALA A 167 1.02 -4.59 -6.75
C ALA A 167 0.26 -5.92 -6.50
N CYS A 168 0.96 -7.05 -6.39
CA CYS A 168 0.38 -8.36 -6.12
C CYS A 168 0.17 -8.66 -4.63
N LYS A 169 0.61 -7.80 -3.71
CA LYS A 169 0.63 -8.10 -2.27
C LYS A 169 -0.72 -7.95 -1.56
N THR A 170 -1.78 -8.50 -2.15
CA THR A 170 -3.11 -8.59 -1.52
C THR A 170 -3.12 -9.57 -0.35
N THR A 171 -2.22 -10.56 -0.31
CA THR A 171 -2.06 -11.50 0.82
C THR A 171 -1.49 -10.84 2.08
N ASP A 172 -0.55 -9.91 1.94
CA ASP A 172 -0.04 -9.10 3.05
C ASP A 172 -1.17 -8.23 3.64
N PHE A 173 -1.98 -7.63 2.77
CA PHE A 173 -3.15 -6.85 3.22
C PHE A 173 -4.19 -7.74 3.90
N SER A 174 -4.48 -8.92 3.35
CA SER A 174 -5.42 -9.89 3.95
C SER A 174 -4.95 -10.35 5.33
N SER A 175 -3.64 -10.59 5.49
CA SER A 175 -3.04 -10.95 6.77
C SER A 175 -3.14 -9.83 7.80
N ALA A 176 -2.93 -8.58 7.39
CA ALA A 176 -3.16 -7.41 8.24
C ALA A 176 -4.64 -7.29 8.64
N LEU A 177 -5.58 -7.46 7.71
CA LEU A 177 -7.01 -7.44 8.02
C LEU A 177 -7.41 -8.58 8.97
N LEU A 178 -6.84 -9.77 8.83
CA LEU A 178 -7.08 -10.89 9.74
C LEU A 178 -6.66 -10.54 11.18
N LEU A 179 -5.48 -9.93 11.36
CA LEU A 179 -5.07 -9.38 12.67
C LEU A 179 -6.08 -8.34 13.15
N LEU A 180 -6.42 -7.36 12.32
CA LEU A 180 -7.24 -6.23 12.73
C LEU A 180 -8.64 -6.67 13.14
N THR A 181 -9.25 -7.62 12.43
CA THR A 181 -10.58 -8.16 12.79
C THR A 181 -10.56 -8.90 14.12
N ARG A 182 -9.40 -9.42 14.55
CA ARG A 182 -9.21 -9.96 15.89
C ARG A 182 -8.99 -8.86 16.94
N MET A 183 -8.17 -7.86 16.64
CA MET A 183 -7.90 -6.74 17.55
C MET A 183 -9.15 -5.88 17.79
N PHE A 184 -9.97 -5.68 16.76
CA PHE A 184 -11.10 -4.76 16.74
C PHE A 184 -12.39 -5.47 16.32
N PRO A 185 -12.90 -6.43 17.12
CA PRO A 185 -13.88 -7.41 16.68
C PRO A 185 -15.29 -6.87 16.42
N GLN A 186 -15.61 -5.65 16.87
CA GLN A 186 -16.90 -4.98 16.64
C GLN A 186 -16.76 -3.76 15.71
N SER A 187 -15.54 -3.45 15.26
CA SER A 187 -15.27 -2.26 14.47
C SER A 187 -15.65 -2.48 13.01
N PRO A 188 -16.51 -1.62 12.41
CA PRO A 188 -16.67 -1.59 10.97
C PRO A 188 -15.38 -1.10 10.32
N MET A 189 -14.88 -1.84 9.32
CA MET A 189 -13.60 -1.54 8.67
C MET A 189 -13.80 -0.97 7.28
N ILE A 190 -13.10 0.11 6.97
CA ILE A 190 -13.13 0.78 5.66
C ILE A 190 -11.72 0.78 5.09
N GLY A 191 -11.54 0.26 3.87
CA GLY A 191 -10.25 0.28 3.20
C GLY A 191 -9.96 1.66 2.60
N MET A 192 -8.71 2.10 2.65
CA MET A 192 -8.25 3.30 1.95
C MET A 192 -6.89 3.03 1.32
N GLY A 193 -6.68 3.40 0.06
CA GLY A 193 -5.42 3.15 -0.62
C GLY A 193 -5.00 4.29 -1.51
N PHE A 194 -3.73 4.68 -1.44
CA PHE A 194 -3.15 5.75 -2.26
C PHE A 194 -2.23 5.21 -3.34
N SER A 195 -2.37 5.69 -4.57
CA SER A 195 -1.52 5.30 -5.70
C SER A 195 -1.42 3.78 -5.82
N LEU A 196 -0.22 3.18 -5.74
CA LEU A 196 -0.03 1.73 -5.73
C LEU A 196 -0.81 1.00 -4.61
N GLY A 197 -0.93 1.59 -3.41
CA GLY A 197 -1.79 1.05 -2.35
C GLY A 197 -3.27 1.05 -2.72
N GLY A 198 -3.70 2.03 -3.52
CA GLY A 198 -5.04 2.05 -4.12
C GLY A 198 -5.25 0.95 -5.15
N ALA A 199 -4.22 0.64 -5.96
CA ALA A 199 -4.27 -0.49 -6.90
C ALA A 199 -4.35 -1.84 -6.18
N ILE A 200 -3.55 -2.03 -5.12
CA ILE A 200 -3.60 -3.23 -4.26
C ILE A 200 -4.98 -3.37 -3.63
N LEU A 201 -5.52 -2.28 -3.06
CA LEU A 201 -6.87 -2.29 -2.46
C LEU A 201 -7.94 -2.64 -3.49
N ALA A 202 -7.92 -2.03 -4.69
CA ALA A 202 -8.89 -2.32 -5.74
C ALA A 202 -8.84 -3.79 -6.19
N LYS A 203 -7.63 -4.36 -6.34
CA LYS A 203 -7.43 -5.78 -6.65
C LYS A 203 -8.01 -6.65 -5.55
N TYR A 204 -7.64 -6.38 -4.29
CA TYR A 204 -8.16 -7.10 -3.12
C TYR A 204 -9.70 -7.08 -3.05
N MET A 205 -10.33 -5.91 -3.27
CA MET A 205 -11.78 -5.78 -3.24
C MET A 205 -12.48 -6.67 -4.29
N GLY A 206 -11.84 -6.88 -5.44
CA GLY A 206 -12.32 -7.79 -6.48
C GLY A 206 -12.01 -9.26 -6.23
N GLU A 207 -10.88 -9.58 -5.60
CA GLU A 207 -10.51 -10.96 -5.22
C GLU A 207 -11.38 -11.49 -4.08
N ALA A 208 -11.48 -10.71 -3.00
CA ALA A 208 -12.25 -11.09 -1.82
C ALA A 208 -13.77 -11.02 -2.07
N GLY A 209 -14.21 -10.09 -2.93
CA GLY A 209 -15.62 -9.92 -3.27
C GLY A 209 -16.50 -9.77 -2.03
N SER A 210 -17.48 -10.66 -1.83
CA SER A 210 -18.37 -10.64 -0.66
C SER A 210 -17.71 -11.08 0.65
N HIS A 211 -16.57 -11.77 0.60
CA HIS A 211 -15.86 -12.31 1.75
C HIS A 211 -14.95 -11.29 2.45
N THR A 212 -14.75 -10.11 1.85
CA THR A 212 -14.00 -9.03 2.51
C THR A 212 -14.67 -8.64 3.84
N PRO A 213 -13.89 -8.40 4.91
CA PRO A 213 -14.41 -7.83 6.16
C PRO A 213 -14.70 -6.34 6.04
N LEU A 214 -14.28 -5.70 4.94
CA LEU A 214 -14.46 -4.28 4.73
C LEU A 214 -15.92 -3.98 4.39
N ILE A 215 -16.48 -2.93 4.99
CA ILE A 215 -17.82 -2.43 4.66
C ILE A 215 -17.81 -1.59 3.36
N GLY A 216 -16.63 -1.13 2.93
CA GLY A 216 -16.38 -0.44 1.67
C GLY A 216 -14.94 0.07 1.59
N ALA A 217 -14.62 0.80 0.52
CA ALA A 217 -13.26 1.23 0.21
C ALA A 217 -13.18 2.60 -0.48
N VAL A 218 -12.03 3.27 -0.32
CA VAL A 218 -11.66 4.50 -1.05
C VAL A 218 -10.28 4.32 -1.68
N THR A 219 -10.17 4.55 -2.99
CA THR A 219 -8.88 4.55 -3.69
C THR A 219 -8.57 5.93 -4.22
N VAL A 220 -7.36 6.45 -4.01
CA VAL A 220 -6.98 7.82 -4.38
C VAL A 220 -5.76 7.78 -5.31
N GLY A 221 -5.90 8.35 -6.51
CA GLY A 221 -4.84 8.36 -7.54
C GLY A 221 -4.42 6.97 -7.98
N ALA A 222 -5.33 5.98 -7.93
CA ALA A 222 -4.99 4.59 -8.14
C ALA A 222 -4.85 4.24 -9.64
N PRO A 223 -3.78 3.54 -10.05
CA PRO A 223 -3.69 2.92 -11.37
C PRO A 223 -4.40 1.57 -11.38
N PHE A 224 -5.55 1.49 -12.06
CA PHE A 224 -6.32 0.24 -12.19
C PHE A 224 -5.77 -0.69 -13.28
N GLU A 225 -5.00 -0.14 -14.22
CA GLU A 225 -4.36 -0.86 -15.33
C GLU A 225 -2.87 -0.48 -15.44
N LEU A 226 -2.02 -1.29 -14.81
CA LEU A 226 -0.62 -0.96 -14.58
C LEU A 226 0.21 -0.88 -15.86
N ASP A 227 -0.06 -1.71 -16.87
CA ASP A 227 0.73 -1.68 -18.11
C ASP A 227 0.46 -0.40 -18.91
N SER A 228 -0.81 0.00 -19.01
CA SER A 228 -1.21 1.26 -19.63
C SER A 228 -0.66 2.47 -18.87
N THR A 229 -0.69 2.45 -17.53
CA THR A 229 -0.05 3.49 -16.70
C THR A 229 1.47 3.54 -16.93
N ALA A 230 2.16 2.40 -16.93
CA ALA A 230 3.60 2.35 -17.19
C ALA A 230 3.94 2.82 -18.61
N ASN A 231 3.10 2.54 -19.62
CA ASN A 231 3.27 3.09 -20.98
C ASN A 231 3.09 4.61 -21.00
N ALA A 232 2.11 5.14 -20.26
CA ALA A 232 1.88 6.58 -20.15
C ALA A 232 3.07 7.31 -19.48
N LEU A 233 3.67 6.69 -18.46
CA LEU A 233 4.89 7.16 -17.79
C LEU A 233 6.09 7.19 -18.74
N GLU A 234 6.15 6.36 -19.77
CA GLU A 234 7.29 6.31 -20.69
C GLU A 234 7.03 7.03 -22.03
N SER A 235 5.89 7.71 -22.16
CA SER A 235 5.40 8.26 -23.44
C SER A 235 6.02 9.61 -23.87
N THR A 236 6.53 10.40 -22.92
CA THR A 236 7.15 11.70 -23.20
C THR A 236 8.42 11.90 -22.37
N TYR A 237 9.25 12.87 -22.73
CA TYR A 237 10.45 13.20 -21.94
C TYR A 237 10.15 13.62 -20.49
N ILE A 238 9.03 14.32 -20.26
CA ILE A 238 8.61 14.73 -18.90
C ILE A 238 8.09 13.52 -18.13
N SER A 239 7.20 12.72 -18.73
CA SER A 239 6.69 11.49 -18.12
C SER A 239 7.84 10.54 -17.75
N MET A 240 8.83 10.43 -18.64
CA MET A 240 10.00 9.58 -18.45
C MET A 240 10.79 9.96 -17.19
N ALA A 241 10.83 11.24 -16.81
CA ALA A 241 11.46 11.66 -15.56
C ALA A 241 10.75 11.07 -14.33
N TYR A 242 9.40 10.96 -14.35
CA TYR A 242 8.67 10.25 -13.31
C TYR A 242 8.96 8.75 -13.33
N ALA A 243 9.03 8.13 -14.52
CA ALA A 243 9.39 6.71 -14.64
C ALA A 243 10.77 6.42 -14.01
N TYR A 244 11.75 7.31 -14.20
CA TYR A 244 13.05 7.23 -13.54
C TYR A 244 12.97 7.47 -12.03
N ALA A 245 12.26 8.50 -11.57
CA ALA A 245 12.13 8.78 -10.14
C ALA A 245 11.51 7.60 -9.37
N LEU A 246 10.43 7.01 -9.90
CA LEU A 246 9.78 5.83 -9.32
C LEU A 246 10.70 4.59 -9.37
N GLY A 247 11.45 4.41 -10.46
CA GLY A 247 12.44 3.35 -10.60
C GLY A 247 13.56 3.48 -9.57
N SER A 248 14.14 4.67 -9.41
CA SER A 248 15.18 4.96 -8.41
C SER A 248 14.70 4.66 -6.99
N ASN A 249 13.44 4.95 -6.66
CA ASN A 249 12.89 4.64 -5.33
C ASN A 249 12.82 3.12 -5.08
N LEU A 250 12.35 2.33 -6.05
CA LEU A 250 12.35 0.86 -5.93
C LEU A 250 13.77 0.29 -5.89
N GLU A 251 14.70 0.85 -6.69
CA GLU A 251 16.10 0.47 -6.63
C GLU A 251 16.69 0.75 -5.24
N ALA A 252 16.42 1.92 -4.66
CA ALA A 252 16.87 2.27 -3.31
C ALA A 252 16.30 1.32 -2.25
N LEU A 253 15.01 0.96 -2.34
CA LEU A 253 14.40 -0.02 -1.44
C LEU A 253 15.07 -1.39 -1.57
N GLY A 254 15.26 -1.88 -2.80
CA GLY A 254 15.91 -3.16 -3.04
C GLY A 254 17.37 -3.17 -2.58
N ARG A 255 18.10 -2.06 -2.78
CA ARG A 255 19.48 -1.88 -2.32
C ARG A 255 19.57 -1.87 -0.79
N LYS A 256 18.65 -1.18 -0.11
CA LYS A 256 18.56 -1.14 1.36
C LYS A 256 18.42 -2.54 1.98
N HIS A 257 17.70 -3.44 1.32
CA HIS A 257 17.42 -4.79 1.82
C HIS A 257 18.12 -5.89 1.04
N MET A 258 19.19 -5.54 0.33
CA MET A 258 19.84 -6.46 -0.60
C MET A 258 20.47 -7.67 0.10
N ASP A 259 20.99 -7.49 1.32
CA ASP A 259 21.58 -8.56 2.12
C ASP A 259 20.52 -9.66 2.41
N THR A 260 19.26 -9.28 2.69
CA THR A 260 18.15 -10.23 2.81
C THR A 260 17.78 -10.83 1.46
N LEU A 261 17.65 -10.02 0.40
CA LEU A 261 17.23 -10.53 -0.92
C LEU A 261 18.22 -11.54 -1.50
N ALA A 262 19.51 -11.33 -1.27
CA ALA A 262 20.56 -12.20 -1.74
C ALA A 262 20.63 -13.53 -0.99
N LEU A 263 19.82 -13.74 0.05
CA LEU A 263 19.61 -15.08 0.58
C LEU A 263 18.98 -16.02 -0.44
N SER A 264 18.23 -15.50 -1.42
CA SER A 264 17.59 -16.30 -2.44
C SER A 264 18.48 -16.41 -3.67
N PRO A 265 19.06 -17.58 -4.00
CA PRO A 265 19.91 -17.76 -5.17
C PRO A 265 19.23 -17.37 -6.49
N ASP A 266 17.93 -17.61 -6.58
CA ASP A 266 17.11 -17.25 -7.75
C ASP A 266 17.06 -15.73 -8.01
N LEU A 267 17.38 -14.91 -7.02
CA LEU A 267 17.45 -13.47 -7.16
C LEU A 267 18.84 -12.98 -7.55
N TRP A 268 19.89 -13.81 -7.49
CA TRP A 268 21.26 -13.31 -7.65
C TRP A 268 21.47 -12.60 -8.98
N ASP A 269 21.09 -13.24 -10.08
CA ASP A 269 21.24 -12.65 -11.42
C ASP A 269 20.46 -11.34 -11.58
N ALA A 270 19.30 -11.24 -10.93
CA ALA A 270 18.48 -10.03 -10.93
C ALA A 270 19.13 -8.89 -10.13
N LEU A 271 19.64 -9.19 -8.93
CA LEU A 271 20.32 -8.21 -8.08
C LEU A 271 21.63 -7.73 -8.73
N GLU A 272 22.41 -8.63 -9.33
CA GLU A 272 23.61 -8.28 -10.11
C GLU A 272 23.28 -7.34 -11.27
N MET A 273 22.21 -7.66 -12.01
CA MET A 273 21.77 -6.87 -13.16
C MET A 273 21.26 -5.48 -12.75
N ALA A 274 20.47 -5.41 -11.68
CA ALA A 274 19.88 -4.17 -11.20
C ALA A 274 20.93 -3.26 -10.55
N PHE A 275 21.77 -3.79 -9.68
CA PHE A 275 22.66 -2.97 -8.85
C PHE A 275 24.10 -2.88 -9.35
N ARG A 276 24.45 -3.61 -10.42
CA ARG A 276 25.80 -3.63 -11.03
C ARG A 276 26.90 -4.09 -10.08
N ILE A 277 26.54 -4.98 -9.18
CA ILE A 277 27.46 -5.62 -8.25
C ILE A 277 27.65 -7.09 -8.63
N LYS A 278 28.65 -7.73 -8.04
CA LYS A 278 28.87 -9.17 -8.17
C LYS A 278 28.55 -9.85 -6.85
N ILE A 279 27.59 -10.77 -6.87
CA ILE A 279 27.18 -11.53 -5.68
C ILE A 279 27.25 -13.04 -5.89
N HIS A 280 27.29 -13.50 -7.15
CA HIS A 280 27.39 -14.92 -7.45
C HIS A 280 28.72 -15.49 -6.88
N PRO A 281 28.72 -16.67 -6.23
CA PRO A 281 29.92 -17.26 -5.62
C PRO A 281 31.07 -17.50 -6.62
N ASP A 282 30.74 -17.83 -7.87
CA ASP A 282 31.71 -17.93 -8.96
C ASP A 282 32.27 -16.54 -9.35
N LYS A 283 33.50 -16.27 -8.89
CA LYS A 283 34.25 -15.04 -9.19
C LYS A 283 34.70 -14.92 -10.64
N HIS A 284 34.61 -15.96 -11.46
CA HIS A 284 35.01 -15.94 -12.87
C HIS A 284 33.82 -15.71 -13.82
N ARG A 285 32.59 -16.01 -13.39
CA ARG A 285 31.36 -15.70 -14.12
C ARG A 285 31.20 -14.18 -14.33
N PRO A 286 30.89 -13.67 -15.53
CA PRO A 286 30.60 -12.24 -15.73
C PRO A 286 29.26 -11.84 -15.09
N ILE A 287 29.15 -10.58 -14.65
CA ILE A 287 27.89 -10.00 -14.15
C ILE A 287 26.81 -10.11 -15.23
N SER A 288 25.61 -10.51 -14.81
CA SER A 288 24.42 -10.56 -15.67
C SER A 288 24.18 -9.22 -16.37
N LYS A 289 24.13 -9.25 -17.71
CA LYS A 289 23.88 -8.05 -18.53
C LYS A 289 22.43 -8.03 -19.01
N TYR A 290 21.85 -6.84 -18.99
CA TYR A 290 20.59 -6.59 -19.68
C TYR A 290 20.78 -6.71 -21.18
N GLN A 291 19.72 -7.13 -21.86
CA GLN A 291 19.64 -7.32 -23.30
C GLN A 291 19.09 -6.06 -23.95
N ALA A 292 19.36 -5.87 -25.25
CA ALA A 292 18.85 -4.71 -25.99
C ALA A 292 17.32 -4.63 -26.06
N ARG A 293 16.63 -5.75 -25.82
CA ARG A 293 15.16 -5.85 -25.78
C ARG A 293 14.55 -5.56 -24.40
N ASP A 294 15.38 -5.45 -23.37
CA ASP A 294 14.88 -5.20 -22.01
C ASP A 294 14.42 -3.74 -21.88
N PRO A 295 13.55 -3.43 -20.90
CA PRO A 295 13.15 -2.05 -20.64
C PRO A 295 14.35 -1.15 -20.35
N LYS A 296 14.15 0.16 -20.53
CA LYS A 296 15.22 1.14 -20.40
C LYS A 296 15.79 1.14 -18.96
N PRO A 297 17.09 0.90 -18.76
CA PRO A 297 17.67 0.80 -17.42
C PRO A 297 17.35 2.03 -16.56
N GLY A 298 17.00 1.79 -15.29
CA GLY A 298 16.65 2.80 -14.30
C GLY A 298 15.19 3.25 -14.30
N THR A 299 14.36 2.88 -15.29
CA THR A 299 12.92 3.16 -15.23
C THR A 299 12.20 2.21 -14.28
N LEU A 300 11.02 2.61 -13.81
CA LEU A 300 10.09 1.76 -13.06
C LEU A 300 9.90 0.40 -13.74
N ARG A 301 9.62 0.40 -15.05
CA ARG A 301 9.43 -0.83 -15.84
C ARG A 301 10.65 -1.73 -15.82
N PHE A 302 11.86 -1.17 -15.83
CA PHE A 302 13.09 -1.94 -15.75
C PHE A 302 13.25 -2.62 -14.39
N ILE A 303 13.08 -1.89 -13.29
CA ILE A 303 13.17 -2.48 -11.95
C ILE A 303 12.08 -3.54 -11.76
N ASP A 304 10.87 -3.28 -12.26
CA ASP A 304 9.80 -4.28 -12.23
C ASP A 304 10.15 -5.54 -13.03
N HIS A 305 10.75 -5.39 -14.20
CA HIS A 305 11.14 -6.49 -15.07
C HIS A 305 12.26 -7.35 -14.45
N VAL A 306 13.21 -6.72 -13.78
CA VAL A 306 14.41 -7.38 -13.25
C VAL A 306 14.14 -7.93 -11.85
N ILE A 307 13.66 -7.11 -10.92
CA ILE A 307 13.50 -7.47 -9.51
C ILE A 307 12.05 -7.85 -9.19
N THR A 308 11.09 -6.94 -9.40
CA THR A 308 9.72 -7.12 -8.88
C THR A 308 9.08 -8.39 -9.42
N CYS A 309 9.26 -8.73 -10.69
CA CYS A 309 8.74 -9.97 -11.28
C CYS A 309 9.22 -11.25 -10.59
N ARG A 310 10.30 -11.21 -9.82
CA ARG A 310 10.85 -12.38 -9.11
C ARG A 310 10.61 -12.31 -7.61
N ALA A 311 10.84 -11.15 -7.02
CA ALA A 311 10.77 -10.95 -5.57
C ALA A 311 9.46 -10.29 -5.11
N GLY A 312 8.49 -10.02 -5.98
CA GLY A 312 7.31 -9.23 -5.64
C GLY A 312 6.22 -9.97 -4.87
N GLY A 313 6.31 -11.29 -4.72
CA GLY A 313 5.26 -12.09 -4.10
C GLY A 313 5.59 -13.56 -3.97
N LEU A 314 4.59 -14.35 -3.59
CA LEU A 314 4.73 -15.77 -3.30
C LEU A 314 4.89 -16.58 -4.58
N PRO A 315 5.78 -17.59 -4.59
CA PRO A 315 5.84 -18.55 -5.68
C PRO A 315 4.75 -19.63 -5.58
N THR A 316 4.57 -20.39 -6.66
CA THR A 316 3.68 -21.56 -6.70
C THR A 316 4.04 -22.55 -5.59
N PRO A 317 3.06 -23.16 -4.88
CA PRO A 317 1.61 -23.11 -5.12
C PRO A 317 0.85 -21.98 -4.40
N TYR A 318 1.53 -21.10 -3.67
CA TYR A 318 0.89 -20.05 -2.87
C TYR A 318 0.72 -18.71 -3.61
N GLY A 319 1.37 -18.57 -4.76
CA GLY A 319 1.20 -17.44 -5.66
C GLY A 319 1.76 -17.74 -7.05
N ASP A 320 1.89 -16.69 -7.86
CA ASP A 320 2.19 -16.79 -9.29
C ASP A 320 3.62 -16.34 -9.66
N PHE A 321 4.47 -16.07 -8.68
CA PHE A 321 5.85 -15.65 -8.93
C PHE A 321 6.76 -16.86 -9.27
N PRO A 322 7.80 -16.67 -10.09
CA PRO A 322 8.16 -15.43 -10.80
C PRO A 322 7.38 -15.22 -12.10
N PHE A 323 7.17 -13.95 -12.48
CA PHE A 323 6.64 -13.56 -13.78
C PHE A 323 7.75 -13.46 -14.85
N PRO A 324 7.47 -13.80 -16.11
CA PRO A 324 8.47 -13.78 -17.19
C PRO A 324 8.86 -12.37 -17.65
N SER A 325 8.07 -11.34 -17.33
CA SER A 325 8.34 -9.94 -17.71
C SER A 325 7.49 -8.97 -16.90
N ALA A 326 7.91 -7.69 -16.85
CA ALA A 326 7.11 -6.61 -16.28
C ALA A 326 5.69 -6.55 -16.86
N LYS A 327 5.51 -6.82 -18.16
CA LYS A 327 4.18 -6.84 -18.79
C LYS A 327 3.29 -7.94 -18.21
N ALA A 328 3.82 -9.16 -18.05
CA ALA A 328 3.07 -10.26 -17.44
C ALA A 328 2.68 -9.94 -15.99
N TYR A 329 3.64 -9.39 -15.22
CA TYR A 329 3.39 -8.89 -13.87
C TYR A 329 2.29 -7.82 -13.84
N TYR A 330 2.36 -6.80 -14.70
CA TYR A 330 1.37 -5.72 -14.77
C TYR A 330 -0.02 -6.22 -15.17
N SER A 331 -0.11 -7.12 -16.17
CA SER A 331 -1.39 -7.71 -16.57
C SER A 331 -2.05 -8.49 -15.44
N HIS A 332 -1.28 -9.30 -14.71
CA HIS A 332 -1.78 -10.05 -13.56
C HIS A 332 -2.16 -9.12 -12.39
N SER A 333 -1.35 -8.10 -12.14
CA SER A 333 -1.51 -7.19 -11.00
C SER A 333 -2.60 -6.13 -11.15
N SER A 334 -3.08 -5.91 -12.38
CA SER A 334 -4.06 -4.85 -12.67
C SER A 334 -5.44 -5.21 -12.13
N ALA A 335 -6.06 -4.34 -11.35
CA ALA A 335 -7.40 -4.58 -10.79
C ALA A 335 -8.52 -4.56 -11.83
N LEU A 336 -8.29 -3.99 -13.02
CA LEU A 336 -9.30 -3.76 -14.07
C LEU A 336 -10.19 -4.99 -14.35
N HIS A 337 -9.60 -6.18 -14.44
CA HIS A 337 -10.31 -7.41 -14.79
C HIS A 337 -11.11 -8.03 -13.61
N LEU A 338 -10.98 -7.46 -12.41
CA LEU A 338 -11.65 -7.92 -11.18
C LEU A 338 -12.69 -6.91 -10.67
N LEU A 339 -12.77 -5.71 -11.24
CA LEU A 339 -13.68 -4.65 -10.77
C LEU A 339 -15.15 -5.08 -10.73
N HIS A 340 -15.59 -5.90 -11.69
CA HIS A 340 -16.95 -6.43 -11.73
C HIS A 340 -17.29 -7.36 -10.55
N LYS A 341 -16.28 -7.87 -9.84
CA LYS A 341 -16.44 -8.73 -8.65
C LYS A 341 -16.50 -7.94 -7.33
N VAL A 342 -16.25 -6.62 -7.38
CA VAL A 342 -16.31 -5.76 -6.19
C VAL A 342 -17.74 -5.75 -5.64
N ALA A 343 -17.91 -6.36 -4.47
CA ALA A 343 -19.23 -6.58 -3.84
C ALA A 343 -19.62 -5.49 -2.83
N ARG A 344 -18.67 -4.62 -2.45
CA ARG A 344 -18.85 -3.55 -1.46
C ARG A 344 -18.68 -2.18 -2.11
N PRO A 345 -19.31 -1.11 -1.58
CA PRO A 345 -19.12 0.24 -2.06
C PRO A 345 -17.65 0.62 -2.16
N MET A 346 -17.23 1.11 -3.33
CA MET A 346 -15.89 1.63 -3.55
C MET A 346 -15.95 2.98 -4.26
N LEU A 347 -15.34 3.99 -3.66
CA LEU A 347 -15.14 5.30 -4.27
C LEU A 347 -13.71 5.40 -4.81
N ALA A 348 -13.56 5.64 -6.10
CA ALA A 348 -12.28 5.90 -6.74
C ALA A 348 -12.12 7.40 -7.03
N LEU A 349 -11.05 8.03 -6.54
CA LEU A 349 -10.75 9.45 -6.70
C LEU A 349 -9.51 9.63 -7.57
N ASN A 350 -9.64 10.23 -8.74
CA ASN A 350 -8.52 10.47 -9.67
C ASN A 350 -8.53 11.91 -10.21
N ALA A 351 -7.37 12.41 -10.67
CA ALA A 351 -7.27 13.72 -11.33
C ALA A 351 -6.94 13.54 -12.81
N ASP A 352 -7.62 14.27 -13.69
CA ASP A 352 -7.44 14.14 -15.13
C ASP A 352 -6.05 14.59 -15.58
N ASP A 353 -5.47 15.55 -14.86
CA ASP A 353 -4.13 16.12 -15.10
C ASP A 353 -3.02 15.44 -14.28
N ASP A 354 -3.32 14.29 -13.66
CA ASP A 354 -2.34 13.44 -12.98
C ASP A 354 -1.26 12.99 -13.99
N PRO A 355 0.02 13.34 -13.78
CA PRO A 355 1.10 12.98 -14.70
C PRO A 355 1.58 11.53 -14.56
N VAL A 356 1.13 10.81 -13.52
CA VAL A 356 1.45 9.42 -13.24
C VAL A 356 0.31 8.51 -13.70
N VAL A 357 -0.93 8.86 -13.36
CA VAL A 357 -2.16 8.11 -13.70
C VAL A 357 -3.15 9.01 -14.47
N PRO A 358 -2.81 9.42 -15.70
CA PRO A 358 -3.64 10.35 -16.46
C PRO A 358 -4.98 9.70 -16.86
N LEU A 359 -5.99 10.53 -17.15
CA LEU A 359 -7.34 10.09 -17.54
C LEU A 359 -7.35 9.07 -18.70
N SER A 360 -6.38 9.15 -19.62
CA SER A 360 -6.25 8.19 -20.73
C SER A 360 -6.06 6.75 -20.26
N THR A 361 -5.46 6.54 -19.08
CA THR A 361 -5.24 5.21 -18.48
C THR A 361 -6.49 4.67 -17.77
N LEU A 362 -7.50 5.51 -17.55
CA LEU A 362 -8.75 5.14 -16.88
C LEU A 362 -9.88 4.84 -17.87
N GLN A 363 -9.67 5.02 -19.18
CA GLN A 363 -10.72 4.86 -20.20
C GLN A 363 -11.34 3.46 -20.20
N HIS A 364 -10.54 2.40 -20.08
CA HIS A 364 -11.08 1.04 -19.99
C HIS A 364 -11.86 0.81 -18.70
N MET A 365 -11.46 1.43 -17.59
CA MET A 365 -12.25 1.39 -16.36
C MET A 365 -13.61 2.06 -16.59
N ILE A 366 -13.63 3.29 -17.11
CA ILE A 366 -14.87 4.06 -17.39
C ILE A 366 -15.82 3.23 -18.26
N GLN A 367 -15.31 2.62 -19.33
CA GLN A 367 -16.10 1.76 -20.22
C GLN A 367 -16.68 0.53 -19.51
N ASN A 368 -15.94 -0.04 -18.57
CA ASN A 368 -16.33 -1.25 -17.83
C ASN A 368 -17.19 -0.96 -16.59
N LEU A 369 -17.33 0.31 -16.17
CA LEU A 369 -18.10 0.66 -14.97
C LEU A 369 -19.58 0.25 -15.07
N GLN A 370 -20.13 0.11 -16.28
CA GLN A 370 -21.49 -0.41 -16.48
C GLN A 370 -21.70 -1.81 -15.88
N SER A 371 -20.65 -2.62 -15.77
CA SER A 371 -20.69 -3.94 -15.12
C SER A 371 -20.28 -3.90 -13.64
N CYS A 372 -20.09 -2.72 -13.06
CA CYS A 372 -19.53 -2.51 -11.72
C CYS A 372 -20.46 -1.65 -10.85
N PRO A 373 -21.63 -2.15 -10.42
CA PRO A 373 -22.66 -1.34 -9.75
C PRO A 373 -22.23 -0.77 -8.39
N ASN A 374 -21.20 -1.34 -7.76
CA ASN A 374 -20.70 -0.93 -6.45
C ASN A 374 -19.50 0.03 -6.52
N ILE A 375 -19.15 0.52 -7.71
CA ILE A 375 -18.00 1.40 -7.90
C ILE A 375 -18.49 2.74 -8.46
N VAL A 376 -18.01 3.83 -7.85
CA VAL A 376 -18.12 5.18 -8.42
C VAL A 376 -16.71 5.72 -8.64
N LEU A 377 -16.38 6.08 -9.87
CA LEU A 377 -15.17 6.83 -10.20
C LEU A 377 -15.49 8.32 -10.20
N ALA A 378 -15.01 9.03 -9.19
CA ALA A 378 -15.05 10.48 -9.09
C ALA A 378 -13.71 11.05 -9.58
N HIS A 379 -13.71 11.69 -10.75
CA HIS A 379 -12.49 12.30 -11.29
C HIS A 379 -12.61 13.82 -11.48
N SER A 380 -11.55 14.56 -11.15
CA SER A 380 -11.53 16.02 -11.26
C SER A 380 -10.58 16.50 -12.35
N ARG A 381 -10.95 17.57 -13.07
CA ARG A 381 -10.13 18.14 -14.16
C ARG A 381 -8.71 18.56 -13.77
N CYS A 382 -8.47 18.80 -12.48
CA CYS A 382 -7.16 19.08 -11.95
C CYS A 382 -6.99 18.48 -10.55
N GLY A 383 -5.75 18.24 -10.16
CA GLY A 383 -5.37 17.72 -8.85
C GLY A 383 -3.94 17.19 -8.80
N GLY A 384 -3.33 16.86 -9.95
CA GLY A 384 -2.03 16.17 -9.99
C GLY A 384 -2.07 14.78 -9.33
N HIS A 385 -0.94 14.08 -9.32
CA HIS A 385 -0.83 12.81 -8.62
C HIS A 385 -0.78 13.04 -7.12
N LEU A 386 -1.85 12.66 -6.42
CA LEU A 386 -1.99 12.89 -4.98
C LEU A 386 -1.64 14.35 -4.65
N GLY A 387 -2.28 15.34 -5.25
CA GLY A 387 -2.01 16.75 -4.98
C GLY A 387 -3.21 17.41 -4.29
N TRP A 388 -4.20 17.81 -5.09
CA TRP A 388 -5.41 18.53 -4.67
C TRP A 388 -5.12 19.65 -3.66
N PHE A 389 -4.07 20.41 -3.92
CA PHE A 389 -3.70 21.56 -3.09
C PHE A 389 -4.64 22.73 -3.37
N ALA A 390 -5.24 23.23 -2.31
CA ALA A 390 -6.24 24.29 -2.33
C ALA A 390 -5.79 25.53 -1.57
N GLY A 391 -6.46 26.63 -1.88
CA GLY A 391 -6.29 27.89 -1.17
C GLY A 391 -4.92 28.55 -1.40
N HIS A 392 -4.67 29.64 -0.68
CA HIS A 392 -3.45 30.41 -0.81
C HIS A 392 -2.23 29.69 -0.22
N ALA A 393 -2.44 29.00 0.92
CA ALA A 393 -1.40 28.30 1.66
C ALA A 393 -0.97 26.97 1.01
N GLY A 394 -1.71 26.44 0.03
CA GLY A 394 -1.38 25.16 -0.58
C GLY A 394 -1.67 23.99 0.34
N GLU A 395 -2.84 23.99 0.98
CA GLU A 395 -3.27 22.91 1.86
C GLU A 395 -3.87 21.78 1.03
N ARG A 396 -3.51 20.54 1.34
CA ARG A 396 -4.06 19.36 0.68
C ARG A 396 -5.51 19.19 1.12
N TRP A 397 -6.45 19.28 0.17
CA TRP A 397 -7.90 19.30 0.45
C TRP A 397 -8.60 17.96 0.29
N ILE A 398 -7.98 16.97 -0.35
CA ILE A 398 -8.63 15.70 -0.71
C ILE A 398 -9.16 14.91 0.49
N HIS A 399 -8.65 15.14 1.72
CA HIS A 399 -9.20 14.54 2.94
C HIS A 399 -10.69 14.86 3.14
N GLN A 400 -11.19 15.97 2.61
CA GLN A 400 -12.57 16.42 2.81
C GLN A 400 -13.59 15.50 2.14
N PRO A 401 -13.59 15.29 0.79
CA PRO A 401 -14.50 14.33 0.16
C PRO A 401 -14.27 12.89 0.62
N ILE A 402 -13.04 12.55 1.03
CA ILE A 402 -12.74 11.24 1.62
C ILE A 402 -13.51 11.08 2.95
N GLY A 403 -13.36 12.03 3.88
CA GLY A 403 -14.01 11.99 5.18
C GLY A 403 -15.53 11.97 5.08
N GLU A 404 -16.11 12.78 4.19
CA GLU A 404 -17.54 12.77 3.88
C GLU A 404 -18.05 11.39 3.45
N PHE A 405 -17.32 10.71 2.55
CA PHE A 405 -17.70 9.39 2.08
C PHE A 405 -17.55 8.31 3.17
N VAL A 406 -16.47 8.37 3.96
CA VAL A 406 -16.21 7.41 5.04
C VAL A 406 -17.26 7.54 6.14
N ASP A 407 -17.66 8.77 6.52
CA ASP A 407 -18.77 9.01 7.44
C ASP A 407 -20.08 8.47 6.87
N ALA A 408 -20.40 8.80 5.61
CA ALA A 408 -21.63 8.34 4.97
C ALA A 408 -21.74 6.81 4.93
N LEU A 409 -20.63 6.13 4.64
CA LEU A 409 -20.56 4.68 4.61
C LEU A 409 -20.73 4.07 6.01
N SER A 410 -20.09 4.66 7.03
CA SER A 410 -20.22 4.23 8.43
C SER A 410 -21.66 4.41 8.95
N ASP A 411 -22.29 5.54 8.63
CA ASP A 411 -23.66 5.84 9.02
C ASP A 411 -24.65 4.89 8.33
N ALA A 412 -24.46 4.65 7.02
CA ALA A 412 -25.25 3.68 6.27
C ALA A 412 -25.12 2.27 6.87
N PHE A 413 -23.90 1.81 7.17
CA PHE A 413 -23.68 0.51 7.80
C PHE A 413 -24.42 0.38 9.14
N THR A 414 -24.41 1.44 9.95
CA THR A 414 -25.11 1.47 11.24
C THR A 414 -26.63 1.44 11.08
N GLN A 415 -27.19 2.19 10.12
CA GLN A 415 -28.63 2.29 9.87
C GLN A 415 -29.23 1.01 9.26
N PHE A 416 -28.49 0.35 8.36
CA PHE A 416 -28.97 -0.84 7.65
C PHE A 416 -28.61 -2.15 8.35
N ALA A 417 -28.05 -2.08 9.56
CA ALA A 417 -27.61 -3.25 10.30
C ALA A 417 -28.70 -4.33 10.42
N ASP A 418 -29.99 -3.96 10.53
CA ASP A 418 -31.13 -4.90 10.68
C ASP A 418 -31.84 -5.26 9.36
N LYS A 419 -31.47 -4.65 8.23
CA LYS A 419 -32.18 -4.79 6.94
C LYS A 419 -31.25 -5.37 5.88
N VAL A 420 -31.08 -6.69 5.90
CA VAL A 420 -30.13 -7.44 5.05
C VAL A 420 -30.51 -7.44 3.55
N SER A 421 -31.65 -6.90 3.12
CA SER A 421 -32.18 -7.26 1.79
C SER A 421 -31.98 -6.28 0.62
N HIS A 422 -31.79 -4.95 0.76
CA HIS A 422 -31.66 -4.08 -0.44
C HIS A 422 -30.84 -2.76 -0.25
N GLY A 423 -29.68 -2.66 -0.95
CA GLY A 423 -28.77 -1.48 -1.08
C GLY A 423 -27.82 -1.28 0.12
N LEU A 424 -26.52 -0.92 0.07
CA LEU A 424 -25.52 -0.44 -0.91
C LEU A 424 -24.40 -1.52 -1.10
N GLY A 425 -24.61 -2.56 -1.92
CA GLY A 425 -23.85 -3.82 -1.82
C GLY A 425 -24.41 -4.72 -0.71
N SER A 426 -23.93 -5.96 -0.54
CA SER A 426 -24.59 -6.97 0.32
C SER A 426 -24.58 -6.67 1.83
N GLY A 427 -24.16 -5.47 2.26
CA GLY A 427 -23.89 -5.14 3.66
C GLY A 427 -22.75 -6.00 4.20
N GLY A 428 -21.60 -5.42 4.54
CA GLY A 428 -20.51 -6.18 5.17
C GLY A 428 -21.10 -7.08 6.26
N PRO A 429 -20.74 -8.37 6.37
CA PRO A 429 -21.29 -9.17 7.44
C PRO A 429 -20.95 -8.46 8.76
N ARG A 430 -21.94 -8.28 9.65
CA ARG A 430 -21.73 -7.58 10.94
C ARG A 430 -20.51 -8.10 11.70
N ALA A 431 -20.27 -9.40 11.55
CA ALA A 431 -19.04 -10.04 11.96
C ALA A 431 -18.27 -10.47 10.70
N SER A 432 -16.97 -10.14 10.65
CA SER A 432 -16.05 -10.64 9.62
C SER A 432 -16.22 -12.17 9.43
N PRO A 433 -16.09 -12.70 8.19
CA PRO A 433 -16.04 -14.14 7.97
C PRO A 433 -14.96 -14.84 8.78
N TRP A 434 -13.87 -14.16 9.15
CA TRP A 434 -12.83 -14.73 10.02
C TRP A 434 -13.24 -14.80 11.51
N LYS A 435 -14.34 -14.14 11.90
CA LYS A 435 -14.93 -14.27 13.24
C LYS A 435 -15.99 -15.38 13.28
N THR A 436 -16.71 -15.58 12.17
CA THR A 436 -17.80 -16.58 12.06
C THR A 436 -17.34 -17.91 11.48
N GLY A 437 -16.25 -17.93 10.72
CA GLY A 437 -15.48 -19.10 10.34
C GLY A 437 -14.44 -19.46 11.39
N THR A 438 -13.99 -20.70 11.38
CA THR A 438 -12.90 -21.16 12.26
C THR A 438 -11.57 -20.71 11.69
N VAL A 439 -11.05 -19.57 12.14
CA VAL A 439 -9.60 -19.25 12.03
C VAL A 439 -8.83 -20.36 12.71
N ASP A 440 -7.88 -20.95 11.98
CA ASP A 440 -7.04 -22.01 12.54
C ASP A 440 -6.00 -21.41 13.48
N LYS A 441 -5.70 -22.13 14.57
CA LYS A 441 -4.68 -21.76 15.55
C LYS A 441 -3.76 -22.94 15.75
N ARG A 442 -2.49 -22.75 15.42
CA ARG A 442 -1.47 -23.78 15.62
C ARG A 442 -0.18 -23.19 16.15
N THR A 443 0.51 -23.97 16.98
CA THR A 443 1.85 -23.64 17.45
C THR A 443 2.84 -23.87 16.31
N VAL A 444 3.69 -22.89 16.06
CA VAL A 444 4.75 -22.94 15.05
C VAL A 444 6.08 -22.58 15.70
N GLN A 445 7.15 -23.18 15.20
CA GLN A 445 8.51 -22.79 15.60
C GLN A 445 9.00 -21.68 14.69
N VAL A 446 9.51 -20.63 15.31
CA VAL A 446 10.13 -19.47 14.65
C VAL A 446 11.55 -19.34 15.17
N GLU A 447 12.53 -19.45 14.28
CA GLU A 447 13.93 -19.20 14.63
C GLU A 447 14.26 -17.73 14.41
N LEU A 448 14.83 -17.06 15.43
CA LEU A 448 15.32 -15.68 15.37
C LEU A 448 16.85 -15.68 15.29
N LEU A 449 17.44 -15.09 14.24
CA LEU A 449 18.89 -14.88 14.17
C LEU A 449 19.27 -13.43 14.51
N GLN A 450 20.56 -13.17 14.73
CA GLN A 450 21.13 -11.84 15.02
C GLN A 450 21.52 -11.06 13.77
N ALA A 451 21.47 -9.72 13.81
CA ALA A 451 21.72 -8.82 12.66
C ALA A 451 23.03 -9.12 11.93
N SER A 452 24.04 -9.44 12.74
CA SER A 452 25.39 -9.85 12.34
C SER A 452 25.42 -11.09 11.46
N ALA A 453 24.38 -11.91 11.47
CA ALA A 453 24.34 -13.13 10.70
C ALA A 453 24.16 -12.84 9.19
N LEU A 454 23.53 -11.70 8.81
CA LEU A 454 23.31 -11.28 7.41
C LEU A 454 24.60 -11.22 6.58
N PRO A 455 24.60 -11.68 5.30
CA PRO A 455 25.75 -11.49 4.44
C PRO A 455 25.91 -9.99 4.19
N SER A 456 27.04 -9.40 4.58
CA SER A 456 27.34 -8.02 4.21
C SER A 456 27.76 -7.97 2.74
N ILE A 457 26.84 -7.62 1.84
CA ILE A 457 27.11 -7.58 0.38
C ILE A 457 27.61 -6.21 -0.05
N LEU A 458 27.08 -5.13 0.53
CA LEU A 458 27.51 -3.75 0.20
C LEU A 458 28.75 -3.29 0.96
N GLY A 459 29.25 -4.06 1.93
CA GLY A 459 30.23 -3.56 2.90
C GLY A 459 29.58 -2.59 3.90
N GLN A 460 30.16 -2.46 5.09
CA GLN A 460 29.63 -1.71 6.23
C GLN A 460 29.70 -0.17 6.07
N ASP A 461 29.15 0.41 5.01
CA ASP A 461 29.12 1.88 4.83
C ASP A 461 27.74 2.52 5.10
N THR A 462 26.75 1.77 5.61
CA THR A 462 25.41 2.31 5.95
C THR A 462 25.13 2.47 7.44
N THR A 463 26.10 2.16 8.32
CA THR A 463 25.97 2.38 9.77
C THR A 463 26.73 3.63 10.22
N GLN A 464 26.32 4.81 9.75
CA GLN A 464 26.51 6.03 10.53
C GLN A 464 25.17 6.44 11.11
N GLY A 465 24.83 5.88 12.27
CA GLY A 465 23.65 6.30 13.03
C GLY A 465 23.15 5.36 14.13
N ALA A 466 23.53 4.08 14.14
CA ALA A 466 23.12 3.17 15.21
C ALA A 466 24.10 3.25 16.39
N SER A 467 23.63 3.82 17.51
CA SER A 467 24.32 3.79 18.80
C SER A 467 24.61 2.36 19.24
N SER A 468 25.75 2.18 19.90
CA SER A 468 26.35 0.92 20.33
C SER A 468 25.66 0.21 21.53
N ASP A 469 24.36 0.41 21.74
CA ASP A 469 23.65 -0.17 22.87
C ASP A 469 22.46 -1.02 22.39
N GLU A 470 22.49 -2.30 22.77
CA GLU A 470 21.55 -3.42 22.46
C GLU A 470 21.49 -3.87 20.99
N GLU A 471 22.21 -4.95 20.67
CA GLU A 471 22.11 -5.71 19.42
C GLU A 471 20.65 -6.07 19.12
N ALA A 472 20.02 -5.36 18.20
CA ALA A 472 18.66 -5.64 17.78
C ALA A 472 18.57 -7.08 17.23
N MET A 473 17.85 -7.93 17.97
CA MET A 473 17.44 -9.24 17.48
C MET A 473 16.51 -9.02 16.29
N MET A 474 16.99 -9.32 15.07
CA MET A 474 16.25 -9.79 13.88
C MET A 474 17.00 -9.48 12.59
N PRO A 475 17.67 -10.48 12.06
CA PRO A 475 17.44 -10.86 10.70
C PRO A 475 17.19 -12.34 10.66
N TRP A 476 16.36 -12.71 9.69
CA TRP A 476 15.97 -14.08 9.39
C TRP A 476 15.09 -14.70 10.45
N LEU A 477 13.84 -14.79 10.04
CA LEU A 477 12.78 -15.37 10.81
C LEU A 477 12.32 -16.58 10.04
N LYS A 478 12.76 -17.76 10.46
CA LYS A 478 12.37 -18.99 9.78
C LYS A 478 11.12 -19.58 10.42
N THR A 479 10.05 -19.62 9.64
CA THR A 479 8.81 -20.32 9.92
C THR A 479 8.75 -21.57 9.04
N HIS A 480 8.33 -22.70 9.59
CA HIS A 480 8.08 -23.92 8.82
C HIS A 480 6.62 -24.02 8.37
N VAL A 481 6.00 -22.87 8.11
CA VAL A 481 4.55 -22.76 7.85
C VAL A 481 4.22 -23.06 6.40
N LEU A 482 4.91 -22.41 5.47
CA LEU A 482 4.77 -22.64 4.03
C LEU A 482 5.91 -23.55 3.54
N THR A 483 5.56 -24.78 3.19
CA THR A 483 6.55 -25.84 2.87
C THR A 483 7.35 -25.55 1.60
N HIS A 484 6.75 -24.87 0.62
CA HIS A 484 7.36 -24.53 -0.67
C HIS A 484 8.03 -23.15 -0.72
N VAL A 485 7.94 -22.38 0.38
CA VAL A 485 8.62 -21.08 0.50
C VAL A 485 9.48 -21.16 1.76
N PRO A 486 10.49 -22.06 1.80
CA PRO A 486 11.32 -22.19 2.97
C PRO A 486 11.95 -20.82 3.22
N LEU A 487 11.74 -20.28 4.42
CA LEU A 487 12.49 -19.13 4.88
C LEU A 487 13.96 -19.53 4.91
N VAL A 488 14.71 -18.93 3.99
CA VAL A 488 16.01 -19.45 3.56
C VAL A 488 17.03 -19.22 4.67
N HIS A 489 17.75 -20.28 5.02
CA HIS A 489 18.79 -20.17 6.02
C HIS A 489 20.00 -19.44 5.42
N PRO A 490 20.71 -18.64 6.22
CA PRO A 490 21.92 -17.92 5.83
C PRO A 490 23.03 -18.74 5.18
N ASN A 491 23.12 -20.00 5.60
CA ASN A 491 24.06 -20.98 5.03
C ASN A 491 23.80 -21.24 3.54
N ASP A 492 22.61 -20.92 3.04
CA ASP A 492 22.25 -21.08 1.63
C ASP A 492 22.50 -19.79 0.82
N SER A 493 23.03 -18.76 1.47
CA SER A 493 23.42 -17.48 0.85
C SER A 493 24.78 -17.58 0.15
N PRO A 494 25.15 -16.60 -0.71
CA PRO A 494 26.41 -16.66 -1.44
C PRO A 494 27.67 -16.59 -0.55
N LYS A 495 27.54 -16.29 0.76
CA LYS A 495 28.62 -16.30 1.77
C LYS A 495 28.56 -17.52 2.71
N ALA A 496 28.11 -18.69 2.24
CA ALA A 496 27.96 -19.96 2.97
C ALA A 496 29.17 -20.49 3.79
N THR A 497 30.33 -19.82 3.75
CA THR A 497 31.58 -20.27 4.38
C THR A 497 31.82 -19.75 5.80
N GLU A 498 31.01 -18.81 6.29
CA GLU A 498 31.11 -18.30 7.67
C GLU A 498 30.24 -19.15 8.61
N GLN A 499 30.72 -19.43 9.82
CA GLN A 499 29.91 -20.10 10.86
C GLN A 499 28.75 -19.18 11.22
N VAL A 500 27.55 -19.49 10.72
CA VAL A 500 26.33 -18.76 11.07
C VAL A 500 25.96 -19.15 12.51
N PRO A 501 25.78 -18.18 13.42
CA PRO A 501 25.37 -18.47 14.79
C PRO A 501 23.97 -19.11 14.80
N GLU A 502 23.75 -20.08 15.67
CA GLU A 502 22.41 -20.67 15.87
C GLU A 502 21.44 -19.62 16.44
N GLY A 503 20.20 -19.64 15.96
CA GLY A 503 19.16 -18.70 16.39
C GLY A 503 18.42 -19.13 17.65
N VAL A 504 17.67 -18.20 18.22
CA VAL A 504 16.73 -18.49 19.30
C VAL A 504 15.44 -19.03 18.71
N ILE A 505 15.09 -20.26 19.05
CA ILE A 505 13.83 -20.88 18.62
C ILE A 505 12.71 -20.47 19.58
N LEU A 506 11.64 -19.89 19.03
CA LEU A 506 10.43 -19.52 19.74
C LEU A 506 9.25 -20.38 19.29
N SER A 507 8.48 -20.87 20.25
CA SER A 507 7.18 -21.49 20.01
C SER A 507 6.09 -20.43 20.06
N LEU A 508 5.60 -20.00 18.89
CA LEU A 508 4.60 -18.94 18.76
C LEU A 508 3.28 -19.49 18.21
N THR A 509 2.20 -18.72 18.36
CA THR A 509 0.88 -19.08 17.81
C THR A 509 0.70 -18.42 16.44
N LEU A 510 0.47 -19.23 15.42
CA LEU A 510 0.00 -18.78 14.12
C LEU A 510 -1.54 -18.77 14.10
N TYR A 511 -2.10 -17.67 13.64
CA TYR A 511 -3.49 -17.55 13.24
C TYR A 511 -3.55 -17.54 11.72
N SER A 512 -4.30 -18.45 11.10
CA SER A 512 -4.35 -18.56 9.63
C SER A 512 -5.75 -18.83 9.11
N GLU A 513 -5.99 -18.39 7.88
CA GLU A 513 -7.20 -18.72 7.13
C GLU A 513 -7.10 -20.15 6.58
N PRO A 514 -8.03 -21.06 6.90
CA PRO A 514 -7.90 -22.47 6.52
C PRO A 514 -7.82 -22.73 5.01
N LEU A 515 -8.51 -21.93 4.21
CA LEU A 515 -8.53 -22.06 2.74
C LEU A 515 -7.33 -21.38 2.06
N HIS A 516 -6.69 -20.45 2.78
CA HIS A 516 -5.60 -19.61 2.30
C HIS A 516 -4.48 -19.62 3.34
N PRO A 517 -3.69 -20.72 3.45
CA PRO A 517 -2.66 -20.86 4.48
C PRO A 517 -1.56 -19.79 4.41
N GLU A 518 -1.41 -19.12 3.26
CA GLU A 518 -0.57 -17.95 3.04
C GLU A 518 -1.12 -16.66 3.67
N VAL A 519 -2.40 -16.63 4.05
CA VAL A 519 -3.04 -15.56 4.81
C VAL A 519 -3.04 -15.92 6.29
N GLY A 520 -2.24 -15.18 7.06
CA GLY A 520 -2.07 -15.46 8.47
C GLY A 520 -1.21 -14.44 9.18
N PHE A 521 -1.17 -14.50 10.50
CA PHE A 521 -0.24 -13.69 11.27
C PHE A 521 0.26 -14.43 12.51
N ILE A 522 1.47 -14.08 12.92
CA ILE A 522 2.11 -14.46 14.17
C ILE A 522 2.42 -13.16 14.89
N GLU A 523 1.89 -13.02 16.11
CA GLU A 523 2.25 -11.90 16.99
C GLU A 523 3.63 -12.17 17.58
N LEU A 524 4.53 -11.20 17.43
CA LEU A 524 5.87 -11.29 17.99
C LEU A 524 5.87 -10.73 19.43
N PRO A 525 6.61 -11.36 20.36
CA PRO A 525 6.75 -10.85 21.72
C PRO A 525 7.24 -9.40 21.74
N GLU A 526 6.70 -8.61 22.68
CA GLU A 526 7.04 -7.19 22.79
C GLU A 526 8.54 -6.97 22.93
N SER A 527 9.26 -7.81 23.69
CA SER A 527 10.71 -7.75 23.91
C SER A 527 11.55 -7.76 22.63
N ILE A 528 11.00 -8.25 21.52
CA ILE A 528 11.66 -8.26 20.21
C ILE A 528 11.25 -7.06 19.35
N THR A 529 10.11 -6.44 19.67
CA THR A 529 9.54 -5.30 18.95
C THR A 529 9.76 -3.96 19.67
N THR A 530 10.24 -3.98 20.92
CA THR A 530 10.30 -2.85 21.87
C THR A 530 11.22 -1.70 21.47
N ALA A 531 12.10 -1.90 20.48
CA ALA A 531 12.88 -0.79 19.90
C ALA A 531 12.01 0.25 19.15
N SER A 532 10.69 0.02 19.00
CA SER A 532 9.81 0.83 18.15
C SER A 532 8.37 1.00 18.69
N SER A 533 8.12 0.97 20.00
CA SER A 533 6.74 0.95 20.53
C SER A 533 5.98 2.29 20.40
N THR A 534 6.68 3.41 20.26
CA THR A 534 6.08 4.72 19.91
C THR A 534 6.94 5.40 18.85
N VAL A 535 6.41 5.52 17.64
CA VAL A 535 7.14 6.15 16.53
C VAL A 535 6.71 7.61 16.44
N LYS A 536 7.48 8.51 17.06
CA LYS A 536 7.50 9.93 16.66
C LYS A 536 8.39 10.03 15.43
N GLN A 537 7.81 9.88 14.24
CA GLN A 537 8.53 10.14 12.99
C GLN A 537 8.73 11.65 12.86
N LEU A 538 9.79 12.17 13.47
CA LEU A 538 10.42 13.40 13.00
C LEU A 538 11.09 13.06 11.67
N ALA A 539 10.54 13.58 10.58
CA ALA A 539 11.03 13.29 9.24
C ALA A 539 12.51 13.69 9.13
N GLY A 540 13.36 12.70 8.90
CA GLY A 540 14.80 12.85 8.78
C GLY A 540 15.44 11.54 8.36
N LEU A 541 15.14 11.12 7.12
CA LEU A 541 16.03 10.30 6.28
C LEU A 541 15.97 10.87 4.87
#